data_AF-Q647N3-F1
#
_entry.id   AF-Q647N3-F1
#
_cell.length_a   1.000
_cell.length_b   1.000
_cell.length_c   1.000
_cell.angle_alpha   90.00
_cell.angle_beta   90.00
_cell.angle_gamma   90.00
#
_symmetry.space_group_name_H-M   'P 1'
#
loop_
_entity.id
_entity.type
_entity.pdbx_description
1 polymer ?
#
loop_
_entity_poly.entity_id
_entity_poly.type
_entity_poly.pdbx_seq_one_letter_code
_entity_poly.pdbx_strand_id
1 'polypeptide(L)'
;MAYAPFYSSLDVVGTAGRIEYSDKNTNPMLLVKDKIYFPRYSPLLSTDLNAFREEMGEFARCIEKGEEPIVTKEDAYDILKIVLAAEESIERGEAVKI
;
A
#
# COMPACT_ATOMS: atom_id res chain seq x y z
N MET A 1 17.79 -12.67 12.65
CA MET A 1 16.56 -11.84 12.62
C MET A 1 15.73 -12.36 11.45
N ALA A 2 14.62 -13.05 11.72
CA ALA A 2 13.81 -13.66 10.66
C ALA A 2 13.15 -12.55 9.84
N TYR A 3 13.55 -12.43 8.58
CA TYR A 3 12.99 -11.46 7.65
C TYR A 3 11.64 -12.00 7.17
N ALA A 4 10.56 -11.68 7.89
CA ALA A 4 9.22 -12.04 7.45
C ALA A 4 8.87 -11.17 6.23
N PRO A 5 8.49 -11.76 5.09
CA PRO A 5 8.02 -10.98 3.94
C PRO A 5 6.71 -10.26 4.30
N PHE A 6 6.72 -8.92 4.31
CA PHE A 6 5.52 -8.11 4.43
C PHE A 6 4.72 -8.18 3.12
N TYR A 7 3.46 -8.58 3.19
CA TYR A 7 2.56 -8.63 2.04
C TYR A 7 1.47 -7.57 2.18
N SER A 8 1.17 -6.86 1.10
CA SER A 8 0.03 -5.95 1.03
C SER A 8 -1.12 -6.62 0.29
N SER A 9 -2.28 -6.64 0.92
CA SER A 9 -3.53 -7.13 0.33
C SER A 9 -4.65 -6.13 0.57
N LEU A 10 -5.55 -6.02 -0.41
CA LEU A 10 -6.76 -5.24 -0.35
C LEU A 10 -7.94 -6.14 -0.70
N ASP A 11 -8.98 -6.12 0.13
CA ASP A 11 -10.22 -6.85 -0.10
C ASP A 11 -11.40 -5.90 0.07
N VAL A 12 -12.22 -5.78 -0.96
CA VAL A 12 -13.40 -4.92 -0.99
C VAL A 12 -14.62 -5.78 -1.26
N VAL A 13 -15.48 -5.89 -0.26
CA VAL A 13 -16.76 -6.62 -0.33
C VAL A 13 -17.90 -5.63 -0.49
N GLY A 14 -18.55 -5.66 -1.65
CA GLY A 14 -19.71 -4.83 -1.97
C GLY A 14 -21.01 -5.64 -1.99
N THR A 15 -22.11 -4.97 -2.31
CA THR A 15 -23.44 -5.59 -2.41
C THR A 15 -23.61 -6.50 -3.62
N ALA A 16 -22.82 -6.28 -4.68
CA ALA A 16 -22.90 -7.01 -5.94
C ALA A 16 -21.72 -7.96 -6.18
N GLY A 17 -20.73 -8.00 -5.28
CA GLY A 17 -19.55 -8.83 -5.47
C GLY A 17 -18.37 -8.43 -4.59
N ARG A 18 -17.22 -9.04 -4.88
CA ARG A 18 -15.97 -8.87 -4.13
C ARG A 18 -14.82 -8.62 -5.11
N ILE A 19 -13.95 -7.68 -4.78
CA ILE A 19 -12.72 -7.41 -5.51
C ILE A 19 -11.56 -7.60 -4.54
N GLU A 20 -10.60 -8.43 -4.92
CA GLU A 20 -9.42 -8.72 -4.11
C GLU A 20 -8.14 -8.44 -4.90
N TYR A 21 -7.17 -7.85 -4.22
CA TYR A 21 -5.82 -7.66 -4.70
C TYR A 21 -4.81 -8.14 -3.65
N SER A 22 -3.76 -8.82 -4.08
CA SER A 22 -2.62 -9.14 -3.24
C SER A 22 -1.34 -9.10 -4.06
N ASP A 23 -0.30 -8.50 -3.49
CA ASP A 23 1.07 -8.53 -3.99
C ASP A 23 1.68 -9.95 -4.07
N LYS A 24 1.01 -10.97 -3.52
CA LYS A 24 1.37 -12.37 -3.77
C LYS A 24 1.09 -12.77 -5.22
N ASN A 25 0.05 -12.22 -5.82
CA ASN A 25 -0.45 -12.61 -7.15
C ASN A 25 0.35 -11.98 -8.30
N THR A 26 1.16 -10.96 -8.02
CA THR A 26 1.92 -10.17 -9.01
C THR A 26 3.39 -10.56 -9.11
N ASN A 27 3.90 -11.45 -8.24
CA ASN A 27 5.27 -11.94 -8.37
C ASN A 27 5.41 -12.85 -9.60
N PRO A 28 6.42 -12.64 -10.47
CA PRO A 28 6.62 -13.50 -11.61
C PRO A 28 6.87 -14.93 -11.14
N MET A 29 6.26 -15.90 -11.80
CA MET A 29 6.57 -17.31 -11.54
C MET A 29 7.84 -17.69 -12.30
N LEU A 30 8.88 -18.09 -11.57
CA LEU A 30 10.09 -18.65 -12.15
C LEU A 30 10.08 -20.17 -12.00
N LEU A 31 10.14 -20.88 -13.12
CA LEU A 31 10.35 -22.33 -13.16
C LEU A 31 11.84 -22.61 -13.43
N VAL A 32 12.54 -23.16 -12.44
CA VAL A 32 13.95 -23.57 -12.58
C VAL A 32 14.03 -25.08 -12.37
N LYS A 33 14.25 -25.81 -13.47
CA LYS A 33 14.12 -27.27 -13.51
C LYS A 33 12.70 -27.68 -13.06
N ASP A 34 12.60 -28.30 -11.89
CA ASP A 34 11.39 -28.86 -11.30
C ASP A 34 10.93 -28.08 -10.04
N LYS A 35 11.45 -26.85 -9.87
CA LYS A 35 11.11 -25.96 -8.75
C LYS A 35 10.47 -24.67 -9.23
N ILE A 36 9.39 -24.29 -8.57
CA ILE A 36 8.67 -23.04 -8.77
C ILE A 36 9.14 -22.03 -7.71
N TYR A 37 9.50 -20.82 -8.15
CA TYR A 37 9.89 -19.70 -7.31
C TYR A 37 9.05 -18.47 -7.63
N PHE A 38 8.73 -17.68 -6.61
CA PHE A 38 8.09 -16.38 -6.73
C PHE A 38 9.02 -15.32 -6.13
N PRO A 39 10.06 -14.87 -6.87
CA PRO A 39 11.02 -13.91 -6.34
C PRO A 39 10.32 -12.60 -5.98
N ARG A 40 10.72 -12.03 -4.84
CA ARG A 40 10.38 -10.65 -4.48
C ARG A 40 11.60 -9.77 -4.62
N TYR A 41 11.48 -8.75 -5.46
CA TYR A 41 12.60 -7.87 -5.78
C TYR A 41 12.83 -6.79 -4.72
N SER A 42 11.84 -6.50 -3.87
CA SER A 42 12.03 -5.69 -2.68
C SER A 42 10.91 -5.92 -1.66
N PRO A 43 11.24 -5.82 -0.36
CA PRO A 43 10.26 -5.86 0.74
C PRO A 43 9.60 -4.51 1.03
N LEU A 44 10.14 -3.42 0.47
CA LEU A 44 9.54 -2.07 0.52
C LEU A 44 8.67 -1.79 -0.71
N LEU A 45 8.85 -2.56 -1.78
CA LEU A 45 8.08 -2.41 -3.00
C LEU A 45 6.97 -3.45 -2.91
N SER A 46 5.77 -2.99 -2.58
CA SER A 46 4.50 -3.74 -2.71
C SER A 46 4.23 -4.00 -4.20
N THR A 47 5.09 -4.79 -4.83
CA THR A 47 5.06 -5.29 -6.21
C THR A 47 4.96 -4.29 -7.37
N ASP A 48 4.50 -3.06 -7.17
CA ASP A 48 4.52 -2.06 -8.22
C ASP A 48 5.77 -1.17 -8.06
N LEU A 49 6.81 -1.54 -8.80
CA LEU A 49 8.02 -0.72 -8.94
C LEU A 49 7.70 0.68 -9.49
N ASN A 50 6.53 0.86 -10.11
CA ASN A 50 6.13 2.14 -10.69
C ASN A 50 5.45 3.06 -9.68
N ALA A 51 4.92 2.59 -8.55
CA ALA A 51 4.18 3.47 -7.63
C ALA A 51 5.00 4.69 -7.20
N PHE A 52 6.24 4.48 -6.72
CA PHE A 52 7.16 5.59 -6.40
C PHE A 52 7.58 6.40 -7.62
N ARG A 53 7.74 5.75 -8.78
CA ARG A 53 8.12 6.45 -10.02
C ARG A 53 7.00 7.37 -10.49
N GLU A 54 5.76 6.91 -10.41
CA GLU A 54 4.56 7.64 -10.78
C GLU A 54 4.30 8.80 -9.83
N GLU A 55 4.50 8.58 -8.51
CA GLU A 55 4.45 9.64 -7.50
C GLU A 55 5.51 10.72 -7.74
N MET A 56 6.78 10.35 -7.94
CA MET A 56 7.83 11.33 -8.26
C MET A 56 7.55 12.06 -9.59
N GLY A 57 6.96 11.36 -10.56
CA GLY A 57 6.53 11.94 -11.82
C GLY A 57 5.35 12.90 -11.68
N GLU A 58 4.42 12.62 -10.76
CA GLU A 58 3.32 13.51 -10.41
C GLU A 58 3.83 14.78 -9.73
N PHE A 59 4.69 14.64 -8.74
CA PHE A 59 5.33 15.76 -8.06
C PHE A 59 6.04 16.70 -9.03
N ALA A 60 6.80 16.14 -9.98
CA ALA A 60 7.47 16.94 -11.02
C ALA A 60 6.46 17.69 -11.91
N ARG A 61 5.34 17.06 -12.31
CA ARG A 61 4.29 17.73 -13.10
C ARG A 61 3.64 18.89 -12.35
N CYS A 62 3.37 18.72 -11.05
CA CYS A 62 2.84 19.80 -10.21
C CYS A 62 3.76 21.02 -10.22
N ILE A 63 5.08 20.81 -10.10
CA ILE A 63 6.08 21.89 -10.17
C ILE A 63 6.11 22.53 -11.56
N GLU A 64 6.19 21.72 -12.62
CA GLU A 64 6.39 22.22 -13.99
C GLU A 64 5.17 22.95 -14.54
N LYS A 65 3.97 22.49 -14.20
CA LYS A 65 2.71 22.96 -14.80
C LYS A 65 1.83 23.75 -13.84
N GLY A 66 2.18 23.82 -12.55
CA GLY A 66 1.33 24.41 -11.52
C GLY A 66 0.03 23.63 -11.31
N GLU A 67 0.05 22.32 -11.56
CA GLU A 67 -1.07 21.42 -11.26
C GLU A 67 -1.15 21.19 -9.74
N GLU A 68 -2.35 21.13 -9.19
CA GLU A 68 -2.55 20.74 -7.78
C GLU A 68 -2.21 19.25 -7.58
N PRO A 69 -1.55 18.89 -6.47
CA PRO A 69 -1.20 17.51 -6.19
C PRO A 69 -2.45 16.66 -5.94
N ILE A 70 -2.40 15.40 -6.35
CA ILE A 70 -3.48 14.43 -6.14
C ILE A 70 -3.63 14.12 -4.64
N VAL A 71 -2.51 14.10 -3.92
CA VAL A 71 -2.46 13.93 -2.47
C VAL A 71 -2.20 15.28 -1.82
N THR A 72 -3.13 15.71 -0.97
CA THR A 72 -3.13 17.02 -0.33
C THR A 72 -2.61 16.94 1.11
N LYS A 73 -2.39 18.11 1.73
CA LYS A 73 -2.04 18.16 3.17
C LYS A 73 -3.22 17.74 4.04
N GLU A 74 -4.45 17.98 3.60
CA GLU A 74 -5.68 17.58 4.29
C GLU A 74 -5.76 16.06 4.43
N ASP A 75 -5.38 15.32 3.38
CA ASP A 75 -5.29 13.85 3.43
C ASP A 75 -4.33 13.39 4.54
N ALA A 76 -3.17 14.05 4.68
CA ALA A 76 -2.21 13.73 5.73
C ALA A 76 -2.76 14.02 7.14
N TYR A 77 -3.51 15.11 7.31
CA TYR A 77 -4.16 15.42 8.58
C TYR A 77 -5.24 14.41 8.95
N ASP A 78 -6.04 13.97 7.99
CA ASP A 78 -7.09 12.98 8.24
C ASP A 78 -6.51 11.61 8.55
N ILE A 79 -5.45 11.19 7.87
CA ILE A 79 -4.69 9.98 8.20
C ILE A 79 -4.13 10.06 9.62
N LEU A 80 -3.55 11.20 10.01
CA LEU A 80 -2.99 11.37 11.35
C LEU A 80 -4.06 11.20 12.45
N LYS A 81 -5.28 11.73 12.25
CA LYS A 81 -6.39 11.53 13.18
C LYS A 81 -6.74 10.05 13.34
N ILE A 82 -6.80 9.31 12.22
CA ILE A 82 -7.07 7.88 12.22
C ILE A 82 -5.99 7.12 12.99
N VAL A 83 -4.71 7.44 12.76
CA VAL A 83 -3.59 6.79 13.45
C VAL A 83 -3.64 7.02 14.96
N LEU A 84 -3.85 8.26 15.39
CA LEU A 84 -3.93 8.59 16.82
C LEU A 84 -5.12 7.90 17.51
N ALA A 85 -6.27 7.84 16.86
CA ALA A 85 -7.43 7.11 17.39
C ALA A 85 -7.17 5.59 17.49
N ALA A 86 -6.41 5.03 16.55
CA ALA A 86 -6.01 3.63 16.60
C ALA A 86 -5.03 3.34 17.76
N GLU A 87 -4.05 4.22 18.00
CA GLU A 87 -3.15 4.12 19.15
C GLU A 87 -3.93 4.20 20.47
N GLU A 88 -4.85 5.16 20.60
CA GLU A 88 -5.71 5.29 21.77
C GLU A 88 -6.61 4.06 21.97
N SER A 89 -7.15 3.50 20.88
CA SER A 89 -7.95 2.28 20.92
C SER A 89 -7.17 1.07 21.44
N ILE A 90 -5.89 0.95 21.06
CA ILE A 90 -4.99 -0.10 21.57
C ILE A 90 -4.80 0.03 23.09
N GLU A 91 -4.59 1.26 23.58
CA GLU A 91 -4.38 1.51 25.02
C GLU A 91 -5.63 1.23 25.85
N ARG A 92 -6.81 1.64 25.35
CA ARG A 92 -8.08 1.49 26.07
C ARG A 92 -8.71 0.10 25.92
N GLY A 93 -8.40 -0.61 24.84
CA GLY A 93 -9.05 -1.87 24.50
C GLY A 93 -10.49 -1.71 24.00
N GLU A 94 -10.88 -0.52 23.58
CA GLU A 94 -12.22 -0.21 23.05
C GLU A 94 -12.14 0.69 21.81
N ALA A 95 -13.20 0.71 21.01
CA ALA A 95 -13.25 1.53 19.81
C ALA A 95 -13.28 3.02 20.15
N VAL A 96 -12.44 3.81 19.47
CA VAL A 96 -12.37 5.28 19.61
C VAL A 96 -13.01 5.93 18.39
N LYS A 97 -13.76 7.01 18.62
CA LYS A 97 -14.38 7.78 17.54
C LYS A 97 -13.37 8.76 16.94
N ILE A 98 -13.38 8.82 15.62
CA ILE A 98 -12.61 9.78 14.80
C ILE A 98 -13.47 11.00 14.49
#